data_AF-A0A6S7IFN6-F1
#
_entry.id   AF-A0A6S7IFN6-F1
#
_cell.length_a   1.000
_cell.length_b   1.000
_cell.length_c   1.000
_cell.angle_alpha   90.00
_cell.angle_beta   90.00
_cell.angle_gamma   90.00
#
_symmetry.space_group_name_H-M   'P 1'
#
loop_
_entity.id
_entity.type
_entity.pdbx_description
1 polymer ?
#
loop_
_entity_poly.entity_id
_entity_poly.type
_entity_poly.pdbx_seq_one_letter_code
_entity_poly.pdbx_strand_id
1 'polypeptide(L)'
;MKKRYSLYLIVVLLLIEIPFLLTGWYLFFQTNVEHVELVQKQNVFQILLPRAKQSKRTNQNKRTNQSKQTSQISARQYRTKFEGLDFQALLAKIKGSTGQNLQVRITHDRRTKKPRVAMNYTELALPKMIDISKTKEGNPSKKYAYVHYQYNDQLTKNTRAFLSLCAQAGRTGRSVVKPFVKQTKLSSDQSWFLLETYYDVKQLDGLLAAAGYATLVDTAEYLKECPPNSPDHVSVHFIDNSQSSMGFTKANFHLKEDYYKAILKNTTQKGWTECEFLDRAMKRTPGKQFCVNGDIIKDWGIFEKDIVKNEKCLNIFIWRGIDGVTYRLKFSEDSMKYSSIDLSYSLRPGQPVINEVERFTKESLAENYIAVYVRSEFIMLSSTIDQLRKCIDLMLEVVVALKATTGLSHVYVATDMGDNGSSSLIRLRMRRHLDENVFKLLHGQIVEKSHGVAYSPPSHVQDRGVIAFVDMTLISRAQYLISTGSGTFQAWTSAKFLQNHRNDKQSWSKITVCEH
;
A
#
# COMPACT_ATOMS: atom_id res chain seq x y z
N MET A 1 0.61 15.76 -70.11
CA MET A 1 0.63 16.34 -68.75
C MET A 1 -0.48 15.76 -67.84
N LYS A 2 -0.56 14.43 -67.68
CA LYS A 2 -1.44 13.75 -66.71
C LYS A 2 -0.81 12.40 -66.36
N LYS A 3 0.12 12.36 -65.41
CA LYS A 3 0.61 11.12 -64.76
C LYS A 3 1.58 11.32 -63.57
N ARG A 4 1.71 12.53 -63.01
CA ARG A 4 2.60 12.79 -61.85
C ARG A 4 1.89 13.16 -60.54
N TYR A 5 0.56 13.30 -60.52
CA TYR A 5 -0.18 13.65 -59.30
C TYR A 5 -0.71 12.48 -58.47
N SER A 6 -0.58 11.22 -58.95
CA SER A 6 -1.16 10.07 -58.25
C SER A 6 -0.24 9.43 -57.20
N LEU A 7 1.09 9.64 -57.29
CA LEU A 7 2.03 8.99 -56.37
C LEU A 7 2.20 9.78 -55.06
N TYR A 8 2.12 11.12 -55.11
CA TYR A 8 2.26 11.98 -53.93
C TYR A 8 1.08 11.84 -52.96
N LEU A 9 -0.14 11.65 -53.47
CA LEU A 9 -1.32 11.50 -52.62
C LEU A 9 -1.33 10.16 -51.86
N ILE A 10 -0.77 9.10 -52.45
CA ILE A 10 -0.67 7.76 -51.84
C ILE A 10 0.42 7.75 -50.75
N VAL A 11 1.54 8.44 -50.95
CA VAL A 11 2.62 8.53 -49.94
C VAL A 11 2.19 9.39 -48.74
N VAL A 12 1.41 10.45 -48.95
CA VAL A 12 0.88 11.28 -47.85
C VAL A 12 -0.22 10.54 -47.06
N LEU A 13 -1.07 9.74 -47.70
CA LEU A 13 -2.05 8.90 -47.00
C LEU A 13 -1.38 7.77 -46.19
N LEU A 14 -0.32 7.15 -46.70
CA LEU A 14 0.43 6.13 -45.98
C LEU A 14 1.20 6.68 -44.76
N LEU A 15 1.66 7.93 -44.81
CA LEU A 15 2.36 8.56 -43.68
C LEU A 15 1.42 9.02 -42.55
N ILE A 16 0.12 9.19 -42.82
CA ILE A 16 -0.87 9.61 -41.82
C ILE A 16 -1.48 8.39 -41.08
N GLU A 17 -1.48 7.20 -41.68
CA GLU A 17 -2.05 5.99 -41.03
C GLU A 17 -1.04 5.17 -40.21
N ILE A 18 0.27 5.29 -40.47
CA ILE A 18 1.31 4.57 -39.70
C ILE A 18 1.33 4.96 -38.20
N PRO A 19 1.11 6.22 -37.78
CA PRO A 19 1.01 6.57 -36.36
C PRO A 19 -0.26 6.02 -35.68
N PHE A 20 -1.35 5.83 -36.41
CA PHE A 20 -2.61 5.28 -35.86
C PHE A 20 -2.56 3.76 -35.69
N LEU A 21 -1.88 3.05 -36.59
CA LEU A 21 -1.65 1.62 -36.44
C LEU A 21 -0.63 1.29 -35.34
N LEU A 22 0.41 2.11 -35.16
CA LEU A 22 1.39 1.92 -34.08
C LEU A 22 0.84 2.28 -32.69
N THR A 23 -0.05 3.27 -32.57
CA THR A 23 -0.72 3.59 -31.30
C THR A 23 -1.83 2.57 -30.95
N GLY A 24 -2.53 2.03 -31.96
CA GLY A 24 -3.47 0.92 -31.79
C GLY A 24 -2.79 -0.39 -31.37
N TRP A 25 -1.63 -0.72 -31.94
CA TRP A 25 -0.83 -1.89 -31.54
C TRP A 25 -0.24 -1.76 -30.13
N TYR A 26 0.18 -0.55 -29.73
CA TYR A 26 0.73 -0.29 -28.39
C TYR A 26 -0.33 -0.39 -27.29
N LEU A 27 -1.59 -0.04 -27.57
CA LEU A 27 -2.72 -0.25 -26.65
C LEU A 27 -3.19 -1.73 -26.62
N PHE A 28 -3.08 -2.46 -27.73
CA PHE A 28 -3.46 -3.88 -27.80
C PHE A 28 -2.46 -4.81 -27.09
N PHE A 29 -1.18 -4.45 -27.03
CA PHE A 29 -0.17 -5.18 -26.23
C PHE A 29 -0.24 -4.86 -24.72
N GLN A 30 -0.81 -3.72 -24.31
CA GLN A 30 -1.03 -3.43 -22.88
C GLN A 30 -2.12 -4.30 -22.23
N THR A 31 -3.02 -4.90 -23.02
CA THR A 31 -4.09 -5.77 -22.53
C THR A 31 -3.81 -7.27 -22.68
N ASN A 32 -2.81 -7.68 -23.48
CA ASN A 32 -2.56 -9.10 -23.78
C ASN A 32 -1.28 -9.69 -23.18
N VAL A 33 -0.47 -8.91 -22.44
CA VAL A 33 0.70 -9.44 -21.70
C VAL A 33 0.31 -10.09 -20.35
N GLU A 34 -0.98 -10.04 -19.95
CA GLU A 34 -1.48 -10.76 -18.75
C GLU A 34 -2.11 -12.14 -19.07
N HIS A 35 -1.98 -12.66 -20.29
CA HIS A 35 -2.54 -13.97 -20.67
C HIS A 35 -1.51 -14.96 -21.25
N VAL A 36 -0.44 -15.22 -20.49
CA VAL A 36 0.26 -16.52 -20.57
C VAL A 36 0.61 -16.98 -19.16
N GLU A 37 -0.35 -17.62 -18.49
CA GLU A 37 -0.07 -18.71 -17.56
C GLU A 37 -1.26 -19.67 -17.59
N LEU A 38 -1.11 -20.68 -18.44
CA LEU A 38 -2.01 -21.79 -18.62
C LEU A 38 -1.97 -22.69 -17.38
N VAL A 39 -3.11 -22.75 -16.69
CA VAL A 39 -3.79 -23.97 -16.23
C VAL A 39 -2.88 -25.18 -15.97
N GLN A 40 -2.63 -25.48 -14.70
CA GLN A 40 -2.64 -26.86 -14.23
C GLN A 40 -3.44 -26.98 -12.93
N LYS A 41 -4.32 -27.98 -12.94
CA LYS A 41 -5.38 -28.26 -11.98
C LYS A 41 -4.85 -28.59 -10.58
N GLN A 42 -5.71 -28.26 -9.62
CA GLN A 42 -5.93 -28.89 -8.32
C GLN A 42 -5.05 -30.12 -8.01
N ASN A 43 -4.29 -30.02 -6.92
CA ASN A 43 -4.30 -31.04 -5.89
C ASN A 43 -4.02 -30.40 -4.52
N VAL A 44 -4.82 -30.83 -3.56
CA VAL A 44 -4.69 -30.59 -2.12
C VAL A 44 -3.24 -30.81 -1.70
N PHE A 45 -2.60 -29.78 -1.12
CA PHE A 45 -1.33 -29.95 -0.42
C PHE A 45 -1.41 -29.34 0.98
N GLN A 46 -1.38 -30.23 1.95
CA GLN A 46 -0.98 -29.98 3.32
C GLN A 46 0.33 -29.19 3.34
N ILE A 47 0.41 -28.23 4.25
CA ILE A 47 1.65 -27.59 4.69
C ILE A 47 2.55 -28.69 5.27
N LEU A 48 3.40 -29.27 4.43
CA LEU A 48 4.51 -30.12 4.87
C LEU A 48 5.70 -29.20 5.18
N LEU A 49 5.88 -28.95 6.47
CA LEU A 49 7.13 -28.47 7.04
C LEU A 49 8.29 -29.37 6.56
N PRO A 50 9.40 -28.83 6.03
CA PRO A 50 10.57 -29.65 5.75
C PRO A 50 11.17 -30.16 7.06
N ARG A 51 11.10 -31.48 7.28
CA ARG A 51 11.94 -32.19 8.26
C ARG A 51 13.41 -31.95 7.90
N ALA A 52 14.16 -31.43 8.84
CA ALA A 52 15.60 -31.31 8.79
C ALA A 52 16.24 -32.70 8.51
N LYS A 53 16.87 -32.86 7.34
CA LYS A 53 17.87 -33.90 7.13
C LYS A 53 19.22 -33.34 7.55
N GLN A 54 19.72 -33.84 8.67
CA GLN A 54 21.13 -33.74 9.04
C GLN A 54 21.99 -34.34 7.92
N SER A 55 22.77 -33.50 7.26
CA SER A 55 23.97 -33.93 6.54
C SER A 55 25.16 -33.33 7.27
N LYS A 56 25.78 -34.15 8.12
CA LYS A 56 27.12 -33.91 8.65
C LYS A 56 28.10 -34.08 7.49
N ARG A 57 28.77 -33.00 7.09
CA ARG A 57 30.12 -33.08 6.51
C ARG A 57 30.88 -31.79 6.80
N THR A 58 31.72 -31.93 7.83
CA THR A 58 33.07 -31.37 7.99
C THR A 58 33.55 -30.40 6.92
N ASN A 59 33.68 -29.14 7.32
CA ASN A 59 34.80 -28.27 6.92
C ASN A 59 35.05 -27.27 8.06
N GLN A 60 35.68 -27.78 9.12
CA GLN A 60 36.45 -26.97 10.06
C GLN A 60 37.71 -26.46 9.36
N ASN A 61 38.17 -25.28 9.78
CA ASN A 61 39.41 -24.59 9.38
C ASN A 61 39.35 -23.69 8.14
N LYS A 62 38.64 -22.56 8.29
CA LYS A 62 39.04 -21.22 7.80
C LYS A 62 38.07 -20.12 8.27
N ARG A 63 37.82 -20.02 9.58
CA ARG A 63 37.02 -18.94 10.18
C ARG A 63 37.59 -18.58 11.56
N THR A 64 38.77 -17.97 11.57
CA THR A 64 39.33 -17.40 12.81
C THR A 64 40.09 -16.09 12.62
N ASN A 65 40.02 -15.43 11.46
CA ASN A 65 40.70 -14.14 11.23
C ASN A 65 39.85 -13.07 10.51
N GLN A 66 38.52 -13.17 10.48
CA GLN A 66 37.65 -12.16 9.85
C GLN A 66 36.64 -11.47 10.79
N SER A 67 36.62 -11.79 12.10
CA SER A 67 35.70 -11.17 13.08
C SER A 67 36.32 -10.05 13.95
N LYS A 68 37.52 -9.58 13.62
CA LYS A 68 38.22 -8.50 14.36
C LYS A 68 38.53 -7.24 13.55
N GLN A 69 37.91 -7.10 12.38
CA GLN A 69 38.10 -5.94 11.51
C GLN A 69 36.75 -5.28 11.15
N THR A 70 35.90 -5.05 12.14
CA THR A 70 34.83 -4.05 12.02
C THR A 70 35.37 -2.77 12.63
N SER A 71 35.76 -1.88 11.73
CA SER A 71 36.37 -0.58 11.98
C SER A 71 35.58 0.25 12.99
N GLN A 72 36.18 0.51 14.16
CA GLN A 72 35.94 1.76 14.87
C GLN A 72 36.43 2.89 13.96
N ILE A 73 35.55 3.39 13.09
CA ILE A 73 35.80 4.68 12.42
C ILE A 73 35.86 5.70 13.56
N SER A 74 37.06 6.21 13.86
CA SER A 74 37.17 7.28 14.84
C SER A 74 36.40 8.49 14.29
N ALA A 75 35.42 8.97 15.04
CA ALA A 75 34.58 10.10 14.63
C ALA A 75 35.40 11.38 14.32
N ARG A 76 36.67 11.43 14.75
CA ARG A 76 37.61 12.52 14.46
C ARG A 76 38.13 12.55 13.02
N GLN A 77 38.03 11.45 12.26
CA GLN A 77 38.59 11.34 10.90
C GLN A 77 37.56 11.14 9.80
N TYR A 78 36.27 11.03 10.13
CA TYR A 78 35.22 10.83 9.14
C TYR A 78 34.89 12.13 8.42
N ARG A 79 35.16 12.17 7.11
CA ARG A 79 34.82 13.30 6.24
C ARG A 79 33.50 13.00 5.53
N THR A 80 32.49 13.82 5.79
CA THR A 80 31.16 13.67 5.20
C THR A 80 31.20 13.86 3.69
N LYS A 81 30.32 13.17 2.98
CA LYS A 81 30.13 13.39 1.53
C LYS A 81 29.23 14.59 1.22
N PHE A 82 28.58 15.16 2.24
CA PHE A 82 27.73 16.35 2.10
C PHE A 82 28.50 17.61 2.47
N GLU A 83 28.76 18.44 1.46
CA GLU A 83 29.32 19.79 1.66
C GLU A 83 28.40 20.57 2.62
N GLY A 84 28.98 21.05 3.73
CA GLY A 84 28.25 21.80 4.77
C GLY A 84 27.59 20.96 5.86
N LEU A 85 27.75 19.63 5.87
CA LEU A 85 27.37 18.79 7.01
C LEU A 85 28.58 18.56 7.93
N ASP A 86 28.54 19.17 9.12
CA ASP A 86 29.48 18.84 10.20
C ASP A 86 29.04 17.53 10.88
N PHE A 87 29.89 16.52 10.80
CA PHE A 87 29.63 15.21 11.38
C PHE A 87 29.51 15.25 12.92
N GLN A 88 30.27 16.11 13.60
CA GLN A 88 30.19 16.23 15.07
C GLN A 88 28.86 16.87 15.49
N ALA A 89 28.41 17.88 14.75
CA ALA A 89 27.08 18.45 14.94
C ALA A 89 25.97 17.42 14.70
N LEU A 90 26.11 16.55 13.68
CA LEU A 90 25.16 15.46 13.42
C LEU A 90 25.13 14.45 14.59
N LEU A 91 26.28 14.02 15.09
CA LEU A 91 26.38 13.13 16.24
C LEU A 91 25.69 13.73 17.48
N ALA A 92 25.92 15.01 17.76
CA ALA A 92 25.29 15.70 18.87
C ALA A 92 23.76 15.76 18.72
N LYS A 93 23.27 16.05 17.50
CA LYS A 93 21.83 16.07 17.22
C LYS A 93 21.16 14.71 17.35
N ILE A 94 21.82 13.64 16.90
CA ILE A 94 21.34 12.26 17.05
C ILE A 94 21.30 11.86 18.53
N LYS A 95 22.32 12.18 19.33
CA LYS A 95 22.31 11.93 20.78
C LYS A 95 21.12 12.59 21.47
N GLY A 96 20.72 13.78 21.02
CA GLY A 96 19.57 14.50 21.55
C GLY A 96 18.21 14.05 21.02
N SER A 97 18.13 13.09 20.08
CA SER A 97 16.85 12.70 19.46
C SER A 97 16.07 11.61 20.19
N THR A 98 16.58 11.09 21.30
CA THR A 98 15.93 10.04 22.08
C THR A 98 14.49 10.43 22.44
N GLY A 99 13.54 9.56 22.10
CA GLY A 99 12.10 9.79 22.31
C GLY A 99 11.48 10.86 21.42
N GLN A 100 12.19 11.38 20.42
CA GLN A 100 11.77 12.47 19.54
C GLN A 100 11.95 12.12 18.05
N ASN A 101 11.43 12.98 17.17
CA ASN A 101 11.76 12.94 15.75
C ASN A 101 12.86 13.96 15.44
N LEU A 102 13.99 13.49 14.92
CA LEU A 102 14.98 14.37 14.30
C LEU A 102 14.72 14.44 12.79
N GLN A 103 14.37 15.62 12.29
CA GLN A 103 14.19 15.86 10.88
C GLN A 103 15.47 16.41 10.25
N VAL A 104 15.99 15.74 9.22
CA VAL A 104 17.21 16.08 8.51
C VAL A 104 16.86 16.38 7.05
N ARG A 105 17.02 17.63 6.64
CA ARG A 105 16.58 18.12 5.31
C ARG A 105 17.72 18.72 4.52
N ILE A 106 17.68 18.52 3.20
CA ILE A 106 18.50 19.26 2.26
C ILE A 106 17.77 20.57 1.95
N THR A 107 18.40 21.67 2.32
CA THR A 107 17.96 23.05 2.06
C THR A 107 18.93 23.72 1.10
N HIS A 108 18.57 24.88 0.56
CA HIS A 108 19.46 25.67 -0.29
C HIS A 108 19.68 27.04 0.35
N ASP A 109 20.92 27.46 0.42
CA ASP A 109 21.24 28.83 0.84
C ASP A 109 20.71 29.81 -0.22
N ARG A 110 19.88 30.76 0.21
CA ARG A 110 19.20 31.70 -0.71
C ARG A 110 20.18 32.58 -1.51
N ARG A 111 21.39 32.83 -0.99
CA ARG A 111 22.40 33.71 -1.62
C ARG A 111 23.33 32.93 -2.53
N THR A 112 23.85 31.79 -2.06
CA THR A 112 24.87 31.01 -2.78
C THR A 112 24.27 29.88 -3.61
N LYS A 113 22.98 29.57 -3.44
CA LYS A 113 22.28 28.40 -4.01
C LYS A 113 22.94 27.05 -3.68
N LYS A 114 23.94 27.02 -2.80
CA LYS A 114 24.60 25.78 -2.37
C LYS A 114 23.67 24.96 -1.47
N PRO A 115 23.68 23.63 -1.58
CA PRO A 115 22.94 22.78 -0.66
C PRO A 115 23.50 22.89 0.76
N ARG A 116 22.62 22.88 1.76
CA ARG A 116 22.94 22.84 3.19
C ARG A 116 22.04 21.84 3.89
N VAL A 117 22.55 21.19 4.92
CA VAL A 117 21.74 20.27 5.74
C VAL A 117 21.18 21.02 6.94
N ALA A 118 19.86 20.99 7.10
CA ALA A 118 19.16 21.52 8.26
C ALA A 118 18.67 20.36 9.16
N MET A 119 18.80 20.54 10.47
CA MET A 119 18.45 19.52 11.48
C MET A 119 17.59 20.12 12.59
N ASN A 120 16.33 19.67 12.68
CA ASN A 120 15.36 20.18 13.64
C ASN A 120 14.68 19.02 14.38
N TYR A 121 14.38 19.21 15.67
CA TYR A 121 13.48 18.31 16.37
C TYR A 121 12.04 18.70 16.05
N THR A 122 11.20 17.70 15.82
CA THR A 122 9.76 17.92 15.63
C THR A 122 8.99 17.07 16.62
N GLU A 123 7.80 17.54 16.98
CA GLU A 123 6.89 16.77 17.81
C GLU A 123 6.46 15.47 17.12
N LEU A 124 6.20 14.46 17.94
CA LEU A 124 5.71 13.17 17.50
C LEU A 124 4.21 13.06 17.81
N ALA A 125 3.41 12.93 16.77
CA ALA A 125 2.00 12.60 16.91
C ALA A 125 1.86 11.09 17.14
N LEU A 126 1.56 10.70 18.38
CA LEU A 126 1.24 9.31 18.69
C LEU A 126 -0.14 8.96 18.12
N PRO A 127 -0.31 7.79 17.47
CA PRO A 127 -1.62 7.32 17.02
C PRO A 127 -2.64 7.26 18.17
N LYS A 128 -3.94 7.31 17.89
CA LYS A 128 -4.95 7.07 18.94
C LYS A 128 -4.88 5.61 19.41
N MET A 129 -5.04 5.39 20.71
CA MET A 129 -5.16 4.04 21.28
C MET A 129 -6.64 3.65 21.30
N ILE A 130 -6.93 2.47 20.77
CA ILE A 130 -8.29 1.92 20.76
C ILE A 130 -8.35 0.81 21.81
N ASP A 131 -9.17 1.03 22.84
CA ASP A 131 -9.42 0.03 23.88
C ASP A 131 -10.44 -1.00 23.40
N ILE A 132 -9.98 -2.25 23.25
CA ILE A 132 -10.79 -3.41 22.84
C ILE A 132 -11.30 -4.23 24.04
N SER A 133 -10.99 -3.86 25.28
CA SER A 133 -11.35 -4.64 26.47
C SER A 133 -12.84 -4.54 26.86
N LYS A 134 -13.54 -3.51 26.38
CA LYS A 134 -14.95 -3.22 26.72
C LYS A 134 -15.88 -3.40 25.52
N THR A 135 -15.63 -4.39 24.67
CA THR A 135 -16.48 -4.65 23.51
C THR A 135 -17.66 -5.54 23.90
N LYS A 136 -18.88 -5.06 23.71
CA LYS A 136 -20.06 -5.93 23.66
C LYS A 136 -20.14 -6.49 22.24
N GLU A 137 -20.20 -7.81 22.10
CA GLU A 137 -20.58 -8.43 20.83
C GLU A 137 -22.01 -7.97 20.51
N GLY A 138 -22.15 -7.21 19.42
CA GLY A 138 -23.45 -6.92 18.87
C GLY A 138 -23.97 -8.17 18.18
N ASN A 139 -25.27 -8.46 18.34
CA ASN A 139 -25.88 -9.51 17.52
C ASN A 139 -25.69 -9.16 16.04
N PRO A 140 -25.19 -10.08 15.21
CA PRO A 140 -24.98 -9.80 13.80
C PRO A 140 -26.32 -9.44 13.16
N SER A 141 -26.35 -8.29 12.50
CA SER A 141 -27.53 -7.90 11.74
C SER A 141 -27.73 -8.85 10.57
N LYS A 142 -29.00 -9.13 10.24
CA LYS A 142 -29.36 -9.94 9.07
C LYS A 142 -29.19 -9.18 7.74
N LYS A 143 -28.65 -7.97 7.73
CA LYS A 143 -28.36 -7.20 6.50
C LYS A 143 -26.87 -7.25 6.18
N TYR A 144 -26.54 -7.34 4.90
CA TYR A 144 -25.19 -7.58 4.42
C TYR A 144 -24.75 -6.55 3.39
N ALA A 145 -23.44 -6.29 3.35
CA ALA A 145 -22.76 -5.54 2.30
C ALA A 145 -21.61 -6.40 1.75
N TYR A 146 -21.62 -6.64 0.44
CA TYR A 146 -20.65 -7.48 -0.25
C TYR A 146 -20.02 -6.75 -1.44
N VAL A 147 -18.69 -6.75 -1.52
CA VAL A 147 -17.95 -6.11 -2.62
C VAL A 147 -17.55 -7.17 -3.64
N HIS A 148 -18.00 -7.02 -4.89
CA HIS A 148 -17.81 -8.04 -5.93
C HIS A 148 -16.46 -7.98 -6.62
N TYR A 149 -15.97 -6.79 -6.94
CA TYR A 149 -14.82 -6.61 -7.82
C TYR A 149 -13.68 -5.87 -7.10
N GLN A 150 -12.44 -6.29 -7.38
CA GLN A 150 -11.23 -5.67 -6.85
C GLN A 150 -10.85 -4.39 -7.60
N TYR A 151 -10.22 -3.45 -6.91
CA TYR A 151 -9.54 -2.32 -7.55
C TYR A 151 -8.02 -2.39 -7.34
N ASN A 152 -7.26 -1.89 -8.31
CA ASN A 152 -5.80 -1.87 -8.29
C ASN A 152 -5.25 -0.65 -7.51
N ASP A 153 -5.54 -0.58 -6.22
CA ASP A 153 -4.95 0.42 -5.31
C ASP A 153 -3.79 -0.18 -4.49
N GLN A 154 -2.98 0.69 -3.89
CA GLN A 154 -1.92 0.28 -2.95
C GLN A 154 -2.52 -0.23 -1.64
N LEU A 155 -1.78 -1.10 -0.94
CA LEU A 155 -2.20 -1.76 0.30
C LEU A 155 -2.89 -0.80 1.29
N THR A 156 -2.25 0.31 1.66
CA THR A 156 -2.84 1.26 2.63
C THR A 156 -4.19 1.82 2.19
N LYS A 157 -4.36 2.10 0.90
CA LYS A 157 -5.62 2.64 0.35
C LYS A 157 -6.70 1.57 0.34
N ASN A 158 -6.33 0.35 -0.02
CA ASN A 158 -7.20 -0.82 -0.01
C ASN A 158 -7.66 -1.18 1.42
N THR A 159 -6.75 -1.21 2.39
CA THR A 159 -7.08 -1.41 3.81
C THR A 159 -8.01 -0.32 4.33
N ARG A 160 -7.70 0.95 4.06
CA ARG A 160 -8.54 2.07 4.50
C ARG A 160 -9.91 2.02 3.82
N ALA A 161 -9.97 1.69 2.53
CA ALA A 161 -11.24 1.52 1.84
C ALA A 161 -12.09 0.47 2.54
N PHE A 162 -11.55 -0.72 2.79
CA PHE A 162 -12.25 -1.77 3.54
C PHE A 162 -12.74 -1.31 4.93
N LEU A 163 -11.89 -0.65 5.72
CA LEU A 163 -12.29 -0.14 7.04
C LEU A 163 -13.37 0.96 6.94
N SER A 164 -13.29 1.83 5.93
CA SER A 164 -14.33 2.84 5.69
C SER A 164 -15.66 2.21 5.28
N LEU A 165 -15.65 1.09 4.54
CA LEU A 165 -16.89 0.34 4.26
C LEU A 165 -17.50 -0.18 5.55
N CYS A 166 -16.69 -0.76 6.43
CA CYS A 166 -17.14 -1.26 7.72
C CYS A 166 -17.72 -0.13 8.58
N ALA A 167 -17.09 1.05 8.56
CA ALA A 167 -17.59 2.25 9.23
C ALA A 167 -18.99 2.63 8.73
N GLN A 168 -19.14 2.76 7.41
CA GLN A 168 -20.40 3.21 6.81
C GLN A 168 -21.52 2.16 6.97
N ALA A 169 -21.26 0.90 6.64
CA ALA A 169 -22.21 -0.20 6.81
C ALA A 169 -22.70 -0.36 8.27
N GLY A 170 -21.81 -0.12 9.25
CA GLY A 170 -22.14 -0.18 10.67
C GLY A 170 -23.24 0.79 11.09
N ARG A 171 -23.28 2.01 10.49
CA ARG A 171 -24.30 3.04 10.80
C ARG A 171 -25.73 2.58 10.55
N THR A 172 -25.92 1.65 9.62
CA THR A 172 -27.23 1.12 9.23
C THR A 172 -27.44 -0.31 9.68
N GLY A 173 -26.56 -0.81 10.56
CA GLY A 173 -26.58 -2.19 11.03
C GLY A 173 -26.45 -3.16 9.87
N ARG A 174 -25.43 -3.02 9.01
CA ARG A 174 -25.07 -4.06 8.04
C ARG A 174 -23.80 -4.77 8.51
N SER A 175 -23.73 -6.07 8.29
CA SER A 175 -22.50 -6.84 8.34
C SER A 175 -21.75 -6.71 7.02
N VAL A 176 -20.41 -6.73 7.05
CA VAL A 176 -19.57 -6.71 5.85
C VAL A 176 -18.99 -8.09 5.61
N VAL A 177 -19.12 -8.60 4.40
CA VAL A 177 -18.53 -9.88 4.04
C VAL A 177 -17.01 -9.76 3.94
N LYS A 178 -16.29 -10.66 4.60
CA LYS A 178 -14.83 -10.69 4.59
C LYS A 178 -14.30 -10.86 3.16
N PRO A 179 -13.39 -10.00 2.71
CA PRO A 179 -12.70 -10.19 1.44
C PRO A 179 -11.53 -11.17 1.59
N PHE A 180 -11.11 -11.73 0.46
CA PHE A 180 -9.84 -12.44 0.29
C PHE A 180 -8.74 -11.46 -0.14
N VAL A 181 -7.47 -11.82 0.06
CA VAL A 181 -6.31 -10.93 -0.13
C VAL A 181 -5.27 -11.53 -1.07
N LYS A 182 -4.68 -10.69 -1.93
CA LYS A 182 -3.56 -11.06 -2.82
C LYS A 182 -2.86 -9.83 -3.38
N GLN A 183 -1.54 -9.82 -3.41
CA GLN A 183 -0.71 -8.78 -4.06
C GLN A 183 -1.14 -7.35 -3.69
N THR A 184 -1.47 -7.10 -2.42
CA THR A 184 -2.01 -5.83 -1.86
C THR A 184 -3.49 -5.50 -2.14
N LYS A 185 -4.22 -6.40 -2.82
CA LYS A 185 -5.62 -6.24 -3.21
C LYS A 185 -6.54 -7.01 -2.28
N LEU A 186 -7.80 -6.57 -2.22
CA LEU A 186 -8.90 -7.25 -1.55
C LEU A 186 -9.95 -7.60 -2.61
N SER A 187 -10.47 -8.82 -2.61
CA SER A 187 -11.41 -9.34 -3.60
C SER A 187 -12.42 -10.32 -3.00
N SER A 188 -13.47 -10.61 -3.75
CA SER A 188 -14.41 -11.71 -3.51
C SER A 188 -13.89 -13.08 -3.98
N ASP A 189 -12.76 -13.11 -4.69
CA ASP A 189 -12.21 -14.31 -5.31
C ASP A 189 -11.69 -15.31 -4.26
N GLN A 190 -12.43 -16.41 -4.09
CA GLN A 190 -12.11 -17.47 -3.13
C GLN A 190 -10.82 -18.24 -3.46
N SER A 191 -10.24 -18.07 -4.66
CA SER A 191 -8.93 -18.64 -4.99
C SER A 191 -7.75 -17.87 -4.36
N TRP A 192 -8.02 -16.71 -3.75
CA TRP A 192 -7.03 -15.89 -3.06
C TRP A 192 -6.89 -16.28 -1.59
N PHE A 193 -5.94 -15.66 -0.89
CA PHE A 193 -5.69 -15.97 0.51
C PHE A 193 -6.79 -15.40 1.42
N LEU A 194 -7.01 -16.04 2.56
CA LEU A 194 -7.93 -15.53 3.59
C LEU A 194 -7.41 -14.22 4.19
N LEU A 195 -8.32 -13.37 4.70
CA LEU A 195 -7.98 -12.08 5.32
C LEU A 195 -6.98 -12.22 6.48
N GLU A 196 -7.08 -13.34 7.20
CA GLU A 196 -6.21 -13.81 8.29
C GLU A 196 -4.74 -13.94 7.87
N THR A 197 -4.46 -14.02 6.57
CA THR A 197 -3.10 -14.02 6.04
C THR A 197 -2.43 -12.67 6.24
N TYR A 198 -3.19 -11.57 6.11
CA TYR A 198 -2.68 -10.21 6.27
C TYR A 198 -2.89 -9.67 7.69
N TYR A 199 -4.02 -9.98 8.33
CA TYR A 199 -4.42 -9.35 9.60
C TYR A 199 -4.76 -10.37 10.68
N ASP A 200 -4.54 -10.00 11.94
CA ASP A 200 -5.15 -10.67 13.08
C ASP A 200 -6.66 -10.36 13.09
N VAL A 201 -7.46 -11.26 12.53
CA VAL A 201 -8.91 -11.04 12.35
C VAL A 201 -9.64 -10.95 13.69
N LYS A 202 -9.20 -11.69 14.72
CA LYS A 202 -9.78 -11.60 16.06
C LYS A 202 -9.56 -10.20 16.65
N GLN A 203 -8.36 -9.64 16.48
CA GLN A 203 -8.07 -8.29 16.91
C GLN A 203 -8.82 -7.24 16.07
N LEU A 204 -8.94 -7.46 14.76
CA LEU A 204 -9.73 -6.61 13.87
C LEU A 204 -11.21 -6.58 14.30
N ASP A 205 -11.83 -7.72 14.60
CA ASP A 205 -13.22 -7.77 15.07
C ASP A 205 -13.41 -6.98 16.37
N GLY A 206 -12.47 -7.10 17.31
CA GLY A 206 -12.46 -6.29 18.53
C GLY A 206 -12.32 -4.78 18.26
N LEU A 207 -11.48 -4.37 17.30
CA LEU A 207 -11.36 -2.97 16.89
C LEU A 207 -12.65 -2.44 16.27
N LEU A 208 -13.29 -3.22 15.40
CA LEU A 208 -14.55 -2.85 14.74
C LEU A 208 -15.65 -2.69 15.78
N ALA A 209 -15.79 -3.65 16.71
CA ALA A 209 -16.76 -3.57 17.80
C ALA A 209 -16.53 -2.35 18.71
N ALA A 210 -15.28 -2.07 19.10
CA ALA A 210 -14.93 -0.93 19.94
C ALA A 210 -15.20 0.44 19.29
N ALA A 211 -15.16 0.47 17.95
CA ALA A 211 -15.46 1.63 17.12
C ALA A 211 -16.94 1.77 16.75
N GLY A 212 -17.76 0.74 16.97
CA GLY A 212 -19.15 0.69 16.51
C GLY A 212 -19.28 0.49 15.00
N TYR A 213 -18.30 -0.16 14.38
CA TYR A 213 -18.30 -0.47 12.95
C TYR A 213 -19.04 -1.79 12.68
N ALA A 214 -19.30 -2.08 11.40
CA ALA A 214 -19.88 -3.34 10.96
C ALA A 214 -19.09 -4.56 11.44
N THR A 215 -19.81 -5.60 11.83
CA THR A 215 -19.25 -6.94 12.06
C THR A 215 -18.86 -7.60 10.74
N LEU A 216 -17.83 -8.44 10.77
CA LEU A 216 -17.40 -9.22 9.62
C LEU A 216 -18.06 -10.59 9.58
N VAL A 217 -18.43 -11.05 8.39
CA VAL A 217 -19.04 -12.38 8.18
C VAL A 217 -18.37 -13.11 7.02
N ASP A 218 -18.40 -14.43 7.04
CA ASP A 218 -17.82 -15.22 5.95
C ASP A 218 -18.75 -15.29 4.73
N THR A 219 -18.17 -15.57 3.56
CA THR A 219 -18.94 -15.67 2.31
C THR A 219 -20.01 -16.76 2.37
N ALA A 220 -19.78 -17.84 3.12
CA ALA A 220 -20.75 -18.92 3.29
C ALA A 220 -22.03 -18.46 4.02
N GLU A 221 -21.89 -17.64 5.07
CA GLU A 221 -23.05 -17.07 5.77
C GLU A 221 -23.82 -16.11 4.85
N TYR A 222 -23.09 -15.25 4.14
CA TYR A 222 -23.69 -14.34 3.18
C TYR A 222 -24.50 -15.09 2.12
N LEU A 223 -23.95 -16.12 1.48
CA LEU A 223 -24.64 -16.88 0.43
C LEU A 223 -25.85 -17.66 0.96
N LYS A 224 -25.85 -18.05 2.24
CA LYS A 224 -27.00 -18.67 2.90
C LYS A 224 -28.14 -17.65 3.07
N GLU A 225 -27.81 -16.44 3.51
CA GLU A 225 -28.80 -15.40 3.84
C GLU A 225 -29.20 -14.55 2.62
N CYS A 226 -28.36 -14.52 1.60
CA CYS A 226 -28.50 -13.80 0.34
C CYS A 226 -28.17 -14.74 -0.85
N PRO A 227 -29.02 -15.75 -1.13
CA PRO A 227 -28.79 -16.69 -2.22
C PRO A 227 -28.74 -15.96 -3.57
N PRO A 228 -27.83 -16.33 -4.49
CA PRO A 228 -27.62 -15.58 -5.74
C PRO A 228 -28.87 -15.33 -6.58
N ASN A 229 -29.89 -16.18 -6.47
CA ASN A 229 -31.13 -16.09 -7.24
C ASN A 229 -32.24 -15.28 -6.54
N SER A 230 -31.97 -14.66 -5.40
CA SER A 230 -32.97 -13.88 -4.65
C SER A 230 -33.28 -12.54 -5.34
N PRO A 231 -34.55 -12.11 -5.46
CA PRO A 231 -34.88 -10.79 -5.99
C PRO A 231 -34.52 -9.63 -5.03
N ASP A 232 -34.16 -9.95 -3.78
CA ASP A 232 -33.90 -8.98 -2.71
C ASP A 232 -32.49 -8.38 -2.77
N HIS A 233 -31.73 -8.67 -3.82
CA HIS A 233 -30.45 -8.00 -4.04
C HIS A 233 -30.65 -6.57 -4.52
N VAL A 234 -29.87 -5.66 -3.93
CA VAL A 234 -29.62 -4.35 -4.50
C VAL A 234 -28.17 -4.28 -4.87
N SER A 235 -27.90 -4.05 -6.14
CA SER A 235 -26.55 -3.94 -6.67
C SER A 235 -26.24 -2.52 -7.10
N VAL A 236 -25.09 -2.00 -6.67
CA VAL A 236 -24.71 -0.62 -6.94
C VAL A 236 -23.33 -0.51 -7.58
N HIS A 237 -23.19 0.48 -8.47
CA HIS A 237 -21.91 0.96 -8.95
C HIS A 237 -21.82 2.46 -8.76
N PHE A 238 -20.74 2.91 -8.14
CA PHE A 238 -20.53 4.33 -7.90
C PHE A 238 -19.85 4.98 -9.10
N ILE A 239 -20.39 6.13 -9.51
CA ILE A 239 -19.85 6.98 -10.57
C ILE A 239 -19.64 8.40 -10.05
N ASP A 240 -18.80 9.17 -10.74
CA ASP A 240 -18.61 10.60 -10.49
C ASP A 240 -18.31 11.32 -11.81
N ASN A 241 -18.15 12.65 -11.76
CA ASN A 241 -17.94 13.45 -12.96
C ASN A 241 -16.49 13.43 -13.47
N SER A 242 -15.60 12.61 -12.88
CA SER A 242 -14.18 12.59 -13.22
C SER A 242 -13.89 11.75 -14.47
N GLN A 243 -12.91 12.20 -15.25
CA GLN A 243 -12.42 11.47 -16.43
C GLN A 243 -11.95 10.06 -16.08
N SER A 244 -11.40 9.86 -14.88
CA SER A 244 -10.96 8.54 -14.43
C SER A 244 -12.11 7.60 -14.10
N SER A 245 -13.19 8.09 -13.46
CA SER A 245 -14.40 7.29 -13.24
C SER A 245 -15.04 6.87 -14.56
N MET A 246 -15.15 7.81 -15.52
CA MET A 246 -15.66 7.51 -16.85
C MET A 246 -14.78 6.48 -17.58
N GLY A 247 -13.47 6.71 -17.64
CA GLY A 247 -12.54 5.80 -18.30
C GLY A 247 -12.58 4.39 -17.70
N PHE A 248 -12.59 4.30 -16.36
CA PHE A 248 -12.70 3.02 -15.67
C PHE A 248 -14.02 2.32 -15.95
N THR A 249 -15.15 3.02 -15.79
CA THR A 249 -16.49 2.43 -15.97
C THR A 249 -16.68 1.97 -17.41
N LYS A 250 -16.31 2.79 -18.40
CA LYS A 250 -16.36 2.41 -19.82
C LYS A 250 -15.54 1.15 -20.10
N ALA A 251 -14.31 1.08 -19.58
CA ALA A 251 -13.43 -0.06 -19.81
C ALA A 251 -13.96 -1.36 -19.18
N ASN A 252 -14.44 -1.32 -17.92
CA ASN A 252 -14.86 -2.53 -17.20
C ASN A 252 -16.21 -3.07 -17.69
N PHE A 253 -17.10 -2.19 -18.15
CA PHE A 253 -18.45 -2.57 -18.57
C PHE A 253 -18.67 -2.51 -20.09
N HIS A 254 -17.61 -2.22 -20.85
CA HIS A 254 -17.64 -2.08 -22.31
C HIS A 254 -18.71 -1.08 -22.79
N LEU A 255 -18.81 0.06 -22.12
CA LEU A 255 -19.83 1.07 -22.41
C LEU A 255 -19.37 2.08 -23.45
N LYS A 256 -20.29 2.46 -24.34
CA LYS A 256 -20.14 3.63 -25.21
C LYS A 256 -20.16 4.91 -24.38
N GLU A 257 -19.47 5.94 -24.86
CA GLU A 257 -19.36 7.22 -24.15
C GLU A 257 -20.71 7.91 -23.94
N ASP A 258 -21.54 7.97 -24.99
CA ASP A 258 -22.84 8.64 -24.93
C ASP A 258 -23.77 7.97 -23.93
N TYR A 259 -23.68 6.64 -23.81
CA TYR A 259 -24.44 5.89 -22.82
C TYR A 259 -24.01 6.23 -21.38
N TYR A 260 -22.70 6.33 -21.13
CA TYR A 260 -22.20 6.79 -19.83
C TYR A 260 -22.63 8.23 -19.52
N LYS A 261 -22.52 9.15 -20.49
CA LYS A 261 -22.97 10.54 -20.33
C LYS A 261 -24.47 10.63 -20.01
N ALA A 262 -25.29 9.80 -20.63
CA ALA A 262 -26.72 9.71 -20.33
C ALA A 262 -26.97 9.25 -18.89
N ILE A 263 -26.29 8.19 -18.43
CA ILE A 263 -26.36 7.73 -17.03
C ILE A 263 -25.95 8.86 -16.09
N LEU A 264 -24.81 9.51 -16.35
CA LEU A 264 -24.30 10.58 -15.49
C LEU A 264 -25.31 11.73 -15.41
N LYS A 265 -25.85 12.18 -16.56
CA LYS A 265 -26.90 13.20 -16.63
C LYS A 265 -28.11 12.81 -15.78
N ASN A 266 -28.60 11.57 -15.89
CA ASN A 266 -29.74 11.10 -15.10
C ASN A 266 -29.45 11.09 -13.59
N THR A 267 -28.21 10.80 -13.19
CA THR A 267 -27.84 10.86 -11.78
C THR A 267 -27.67 12.27 -11.22
N THR A 268 -27.55 13.31 -12.04
CA THR A 268 -27.23 14.69 -11.55
C THR A 268 -28.32 15.33 -10.70
N GLN A 269 -29.58 14.92 -10.84
CA GLN A 269 -30.69 15.50 -10.07
C GLN A 269 -30.98 14.71 -8.79
N LYS A 270 -31.16 13.39 -8.91
CA LYS A 270 -31.54 12.52 -7.77
C LYS A 270 -30.34 11.90 -7.04
N GLY A 271 -29.16 11.98 -7.63
CA GLY A 271 -27.96 11.30 -7.15
C GLY A 271 -27.86 9.83 -7.57
N TRP A 272 -28.87 9.26 -8.24
CA TRP A 272 -28.84 7.88 -8.73
C TRP A 272 -29.81 7.64 -9.89
N THR A 273 -29.57 6.57 -10.65
CA THR A 273 -30.43 6.07 -11.72
C THR A 273 -30.33 4.55 -11.79
N GLU A 274 -31.33 3.88 -12.36
CA GLU A 274 -31.23 2.45 -12.68
C GLU A 274 -30.16 2.21 -13.76
N CYS A 275 -29.40 1.12 -13.64
CA CYS A 275 -28.42 0.75 -14.66
C CYS A 275 -28.25 -0.76 -14.86
N GLU A 276 -28.85 -1.24 -15.94
CA GLU A 276 -28.95 -2.67 -16.32
C GLU A 276 -27.62 -3.30 -16.75
N PHE A 277 -26.56 -2.51 -16.98
CA PHE A 277 -25.28 -3.09 -17.41
C PHE A 277 -24.58 -3.88 -16.28
N LEU A 278 -24.99 -3.69 -15.03
CA LEU A 278 -24.42 -4.38 -13.88
C LEU A 278 -24.74 -5.88 -13.89
N ASP A 279 -25.90 -6.28 -14.42
CA ASP A 279 -26.29 -7.68 -14.60
C ASP A 279 -25.22 -8.52 -15.28
N ARG A 280 -24.64 -7.99 -16.36
CA ARG A 280 -23.61 -8.70 -17.13
C ARG A 280 -22.34 -8.90 -16.32
N ALA A 281 -21.96 -7.91 -15.51
CA ALA A 281 -20.70 -7.93 -14.77
C ALA A 281 -20.76 -8.77 -13.50
N MET A 282 -21.92 -8.83 -12.83
CA MET A 282 -22.13 -9.60 -11.60
C MET A 282 -22.78 -10.97 -11.85
N LYS A 283 -22.74 -11.47 -13.10
CA LYS A 283 -23.26 -12.78 -13.51
C LYS A 283 -24.73 -13.00 -13.12
N ARG A 284 -25.59 -12.02 -13.37
CA ARG A 284 -27.04 -12.02 -13.05
C ARG A 284 -27.31 -12.37 -11.58
N THR A 285 -26.93 -11.49 -10.66
CA THR A 285 -27.60 -11.40 -9.36
C THR A 285 -28.96 -10.71 -9.62
N PRO A 286 -30.08 -11.45 -9.79
CA PRO A 286 -31.41 -10.86 -9.90
C PRO A 286 -31.61 -9.83 -8.79
N GLY A 287 -32.22 -8.69 -9.13
CA GLY A 287 -32.42 -7.63 -8.17
C GLY A 287 -32.39 -6.24 -8.79
N LYS A 288 -32.48 -5.22 -7.94
CA LYS A 288 -32.50 -3.81 -8.35
C LYS A 288 -31.07 -3.33 -8.57
N GLN A 289 -30.85 -2.54 -9.62
CA GLN A 289 -29.50 -2.15 -10.03
C GLN A 289 -29.39 -0.65 -10.19
N PHE A 290 -28.46 -0.04 -9.47
CA PHE A 290 -28.34 1.42 -9.44
C PHE A 290 -26.92 1.90 -9.72
N CYS A 291 -26.85 2.95 -10.51
CA CYS A 291 -25.66 3.75 -10.67
C CYS A 291 -25.81 4.96 -9.75
N VAL A 292 -24.86 5.16 -8.85
CA VAL A 292 -24.93 6.12 -7.76
C VAL A 292 -23.85 7.18 -7.94
N ASN A 293 -24.26 8.44 -8.00
CA ASN A 293 -23.34 9.56 -8.12
C ASN A 293 -22.78 9.94 -6.76
N GLY A 294 -21.50 9.61 -6.53
CA GLY A 294 -20.79 9.88 -5.29
C GLY A 294 -20.51 11.37 -5.01
N ASP A 295 -20.70 12.24 -6.02
CA ASP A 295 -20.63 13.70 -5.82
C ASP A 295 -21.92 14.28 -5.23
N ILE A 296 -23.02 13.53 -5.25
CA ILE A 296 -24.33 13.95 -4.75
C ILE A 296 -24.69 13.16 -3.49
N ILE A 297 -24.60 11.82 -3.56
CA ILE A 297 -24.88 10.95 -2.42
C ILE A 297 -23.64 10.85 -1.53
N LYS A 298 -23.60 11.68 -0.48
CA LYS A 298 -22.47 11.79 0.46
C LYS A 298 -22.81 11.35 1.89
N ASP A 299 -24.04 10.97 2.16
CA ASP A 299 -24.45 10.41 3.45
C ASP A 299 -24.93 8.97 3.27
N TRP A 300 -24.41 8.08 4.12
CA TRP A 300 -24.71 6.66 4.03
C TRP A 300 -26.16 6.34 4.44
N GLY A 301 -26.76 7.11 5.35
CA GLY A 301 -28.16 6.98 5.71
C GLY A 301 -29.09 7.33 4.55
N ILE A 302 -28.77 8.38 3.78
CA ILE A 302 -29.48 8.72 2.53
C ILE A 302 -29.31 7.60 1.50
N PHE A 303 -28.09 7.11 1.30
CA PHE A 303 -27.81 5.98 0.41
C PHE A 303 -28.65 4.74 0.78
N GLU A 304 -28.67 4.37 2.06
CA GLU A 304 -29.43 3.24 2.57
C GLU A 304 -30.95 3.44 2.41
N LYS A 305 -31.47 4.62 2.71
CA LYS A 305 -32.91 4.92 2.67
C LYS A 305 -33.44 4.98 1.24
N ASP A 306 -32.76 5.71 0.37
CA ASP A 306 -33.32 6.11 -0.93
C ASP A 306 -32.97 5.14 -2.06
N ILE A 307 -31.84 4.43 -1.95
CA ILE A 307 -31.30 3.54 -2.99
C ILE A 307 -31.42 2.10 -2.55
N VAL A 308 -30.79 1.76 -1.43
CA VAL A 308 -30.79 0.38 -0.93
C VAL A 308 -32.15 0.00 -0.35
N LYS A 309 -32.92 0.97 0.14
CA LYS A 309 -34.25 0.79 0.73
C LYS A 309 -34.30 -0.28 1.82
N ASN A 310 -33.24 -0.35 2.63
CA ASN A 310 -33.05 -1.36 3.69
C ASN A 310 -33.06 -2.83 3.21
N GLU A 311 -32.90 -3.07 1.91
CA GLU A 311 -32.86 -4.44 1.36
C GLU A 311 -31.72 -5.23 1.99
N LYS A 312 -31.99 -6.52 2.20
CA LYS A 312 -31.11 -7.39 2.98
C LYS A 312 -29.71 -7.51 2.35
N CYS A 313 -29.65 -7.59 1.02
CA CYS A 313 -28.48 -8.03 0.29
C CYS A 313 -27.92 -6.90 -0.58
N LEU A 314 -27.03 -6.06 -0.01
CA LEU A 314 -26.36 -5.00 -0.75
C LEU A 314 -25.09 -5.55 -1.42
N ASN A 315 -25.08 -5.54 -2.75
CA ASN A 315 -23.92 -5.81 -3.58
C ASN A 315 -23.32 -4.49 -4.07
N ILE A 316 -22.04 -4.29 -3.81
CA ILE A 316 -21.29 -3.14 -4.33
C ILE A 316 -20.35 -3.68 -5.39
N PHE A 317 -20.45 -3.22 -6.64
CA PHE A 317 -19.55 -3.68 -7.69
C PHE A 317 -18.10 -3.41 -7.30
N ILE A 318 -17.77 -2.17 -6.99
CA ILE A 318 -16.46 -1.77 -6.46
C ILE A 318 -16.63 -0.78 -5.33
N TRP A 319 -15.90 -1.02 -4.25
CA TRP A 319 -15.73 -0.06 -3.18
C TRP A 319 -14.30 0.48 -3.16
N ARG A 320 -14.12 1.74 -3.57
CA ARG A 320 -12.83 2.43 -3.47
C ARG A 320 -12.68 3.23 -2.18
N GLY A 321 -13.67 3.22 -1.28
CA GLY A 321 -13.59 4.01 -0.05
C GLY A 321 -13.61 5.52 -0.29
N ILE A 322 -13.31 6.24 0.78
CA ILE A 322 -13.58 7.68 0.90
C ILE A 322 -12.34 8.58 0.73
N ASP A 323 -11.18 7.99 0.38
CA ASP A 323 -9.89 8.70 0.42
C ASP A 323 -9.32 9.12 -0.93
N GLY A 324 -9.36 10.42 -1.20
CA GLY A 324 -8.57 11.04 -2.26
C GLY A 324 -9.41 11.76 -3.30
N VAL A 325 -8.72 12.28 -4.32
CA VAL A 325 -9.26 13.30 -5.22
C VAL A 325 -10.03 12.75 -6.42
N THR A 326 -9.86 11.47 -6.78
CA THR A 326 -10.40 10.95 -8.04
C THR A 326 -10.99 9.56 -7.89
N TYR A 327 -12.23 9.41 -8.33
CA TYR A 327 -12.94 8.14 -8.35
C TYR A 327 -13.01 7.49 -6.95
N ARG A 328 -13.32 8.34 -5.96
CA ARG A 328 -13.45 8.02 -4.53
C ARG A 328 -14.73 8.66 -4.01
N LEU A 329 -15.31 8.04 -2.98
CA LEU A 329 -16.58 8.44 -2.42
C LEU A 329 -16.38 9.56 -1.39
N LYS A 330 -17.43 10.32 -1.13
CA LYS A 330 -17.39 11.50 -0.25
C LYS A 330 -18.20 11.30 1.04
N PHE A 331 -18.37 10.04 1.45
CA PHE A 331 -19.03 9.72 2.72
C PHE A 331 -18.20 10.25 3.90
N SER A 332 -18.85 10.95 4.83
CA SER A 332 -18.19 11.50 6.02
C SER A 332 -17.94 10.41 7.07
N GLU A 333 -16.81 10.54 7.77
CA GLU A 333 -16.46 9.77 8.98
C GLU A 333 -16.50 10.66 10.24
N ASP A 334 -17.00 11.90 10.16
CA ASP A 334 -16.91 12.89 11.26
C ASP A 334 -17.72 12.47 12.49
N SER A 335 -18.79 11.68 12.30
CA SER A 335 -19.59 11.12 13.38
C SER A 335 -18.99 9.85 13.99
N MET A 336 -17.87 9.35 13.48
CA MET A 336 -17.27 8.10 13.94
C MET A 336 -16.39 8.36 15.17
N LYS A 337 -16.49 7.49 16.18
CA LYS A 337 -15.65 7.55 17.38
C LYS A 337 -14.15 7.50 17.05
N TYR A 338 -13.80 6.65 16.09
CA TYR A 338 -12.46 6.52 15.53
C TYR A 338 -12.58 6.54 14.01
N SER A 339 -11.64 7.18 13.32
CA SER A 339 -11.64 7.18 11.85
C SER A 339 -11.15 5.83 11.30
N SER A 340 -11.39 5.57 10.01
CA SER A 340 -10.78 4.42 9.31
C SER A 340 -9.24 4.45 9.34
N ILE A 341 -8.65 5.65 9.42
CA ILE A 341 -7.20 5.84 9.58
C ILE A 341 -6.75 5.37 10.96
N ASP A 342 -7.43 5.80 12.03
CA ASP A 342 -7.12 5.40 13.41
C ASP A 342 -7.12 3.87 13.57
N LEU A 343 -8.12 3.20 12.98
CA LEU A 343 -8.20 1.74 12.98
C LEU A 343 -7.06 1.12 12.17
N SER A 344 -6.74 1.65 10.99
CA SER A 344 -5.65 1.11 10.15
C SER A 344 -4.32 1.09 10.92
N TYR A 345 -4.03 2.15 11.66
CA TYR A 345 -2.83 2.26 12.50
C TYR A 345 -2.85 1.29 13.67
N SER A 346 -4.01 0.78 14.08
CA SER A 346 -4.15 -0.18 15.18
C SER A 346 -4.11 -1.65 14.73
N LEU A 347 -4.30 -1.95 13.44
CA LEU A 347 -4.35 -3.34 12.93
C LEU A 347 -3.08 -4.13 13.19
N ARG A 348 -3.20 -5.35 13.70
CA ARG A 348 -2.06 -6.26 13.85
C ARG A 348 -1.92 -7.17 12.61
N PRO A 349 -0.68 -7.52 12.24
CA PRO A 349 -0.45 -8.47 11.17
C PRO A 349 -0.95 -9.87 11.57
N GLY A 350 -1.37 -10.66 10.58
CA GLY A 350 -1.80 -12.04 10.78
C GLY A 350 -0.65 -12.98 11.15
N GLN A 351 -0.97 -14.17 11.65
CA GLN A 351 0.03 -15.15 12.11
C GLN A 351 1.06 -15.53 11.02
N PRO A 352 0.70 -15.70 9.73
CA PRO A 352 1.69 -16.00 8.69
C PRO A 352 2.79 -14.93 8.58
N VAL A 353 2.43 -13.65 8.69
CA VAL A 353 3.40 -12.54 8.72
C VAL A 353 4.25 -12.62 9.98
N ILE A 354 3.64 -12.83 11.15
CA ILE A 354 4.36 -12.92 12.43
C ILE A 354 5.41 -14.04 12.40
N ASN A 355 5.03 -15.23 11.94
CA ASN A 355 5.93 -16.38 11.84
C ASN A 355 7.15 -16.05 10.96
N GLU A 356 6.91 -15.35 9.84
CA GLU A 356 7.98 -14.98 8.91
C GLU A 356 8.90 -13.91 9.49
N VAL A 357 8.35 -12.92 10.20
CA VAL A 357 9.12 -11.92 10.93
C VAL A 357 10.00 -12.57 11.99
N GLU A 358 9.47 -13.52 12.77
CA GLU A 358 10.22 -14.24 13.80
C GLU A 358 11.35 -15.08 13.20
N ARG A 359 11.05 -15.81 12.12
CA ARG A 359 12.03 -16.59 11.36
C ARG A 359 13.17 -15.70 10.84
N PHE A 360 12.83 -14.63 10.13
CA PHE A 360 13.83 -13.71 9.56
C PHE A 360 14.67 -13.03 10.65
N THR A 361 14.02 -12.59 11.75
CA THR A 361 14.72 -11.96 12.87
C THR A 361 15.76 -12.92 13.46
N LYS A 362 15.36 -14.17 13.73
CA LYS A 362 16.25 -15.20 14.28
C LYS A 362 17.45 -15.53 13.37
N GLU A 363 17.24 -15.50 12.06
CA GLU A 363 18.26 -15.89 11.08
C GLU A 363 19.21 -14.75 10.69
N SER A 364 18.73 -13.50 10.68
CA SER A 364 19.39 -12.41 9.96
C SER A 364 19.55 -11.11 10.76
N LEU A 365 18.91 -10.97 11.93
CA LEU A 365 18.95 -9.75 12.73
C LEU A 365 19.34 -10.02 14.18
N ALA A 366 19.73 -8.96 14.87
CA ALA A 366 19.87 -8.97 16.33
C ALA A 366 18.55 -8.52 16.98
N GLU A 367 18.47 -8.67 18.31
CA GLU A 367 17.33 -8.20 19.09
C GLU A 367 17.14 -6.69 18.94
N ASN A 368 18.22 -5.91 19.05
CA ASN A 368 18.23 -4.46 18.84
C ASN A 368 18.93 -4.11 17.53
N TYR A 369 18.25 -3.31 16.69
CA TYR A 369 18.75 -2.91 15.38
C TYR A 369 18.18 -1.56 14.95
N ILE A 370 18.81 -0.99 13.91
CA ILE A 370 18.36 0.21 13.21
C ILE A 370 17.53 -0.22 12.00
N ALA A 371 16.32 0.31 11.82
CA ALA A 371 15.57 0.17 10.59
C ALA A 371 15.81 1.38 9.68
N VAL A 372 16.16 1.11 8.42
CA VAL A 372 16.22 2.07 7.33
C VAL A 372 15.04 1.80 6.39
N TYR A 373 14.17 2.79 6.24
CA TYR A 373 13.00 2.70 5.37
C TYR A 373 13.03 3.79 4.29
N VAL A 374 13.06 3.40 3.02
CA VAL A 374 13.09 4.34 1.89
C VAL A 374 11.86 4.18 1.00
N ARG A 375 11.01 5.22 0.96
CA ARG A 375 9.88 5.35 0.03
C ARG A 375 10.28 6.23 -1.16
N SER A 376 10.97 5.62 -2.12
CA SER A 376 11.51 6.34 -3.28
C SER A 376 10.43 6.78 -4.27
N GLU A 377 9.29 6.08 -4.37
CA GLU A 377 8.18 6.46 -5.26
C GLU A 377 7.76 7.91 -5.04
N PHE A 378 7.59 8.33 -3.78
CA PHE A 378 7.09 9.66 -3.47
C PHE A 378 8.10 10.76 -3.82
N ILE A 379 9.38 10.49 -3.57
CA ILE A 379 10.47 11.39 -3.98
C ILE A 379 10.50 11.49 -5.51
N MET A 380 10.40 10.37 -6.22
CA MET A 380 10.42 10.34 -7.68
C MET A 380 9.19 11.00 -8.31
N LEU A 381 8.03 10.98 -7.65
CA LEU A 381 6.83 11.68 -8.13
C LEU A 381 7.01 13.20 -8.12
N SER A 382 7.73 13.75 -7.13
CA SER A 382 7.90 15.20 -6.94
C SER A 382 9.26 15.74 -7.39
N SER A 383 10.25 14.87 -7.60
CA SER A 383 11.66 15.24 -7.79
C SER A 383 12.38 14.36 -8.82
N THR A 384 13.69 14.57 -8.98
CA THR A 384 14.57 13.85 -9.92
C THR A 384 15.29 12.66 -9.28
N ILE A 385 15.90 11.82 -10.11
CA ILE A 385 16.76 10.71 -9.65
C ILE A 385 17.98 11.21 -8.86
N ASP A 386 18.53 12.38 -9.21
CA ASP A 386 19.64 12.98 -8.49
C ASP A 386 19.25 13.43 -7.09
N GLN A 387 18.02 13.93 -6.93
CA GLN A 387 17.48 14.26 -5.62
C GLN A 387 17.32 12.99 -4.77
N LEU A 388 16.82 11.90 -5.36
CA LEU A 388 16.75 10.60 -4.67
C LEU A 388 18.15 10.13 -4.22
N ARG A 389 19.16 10.21 -5.10
CA ARG A 389 20.55 9.87 -4.77
C ARG A 389 21.09 10.68 -3.60
N LYS A 390 20.90 12.02 -3.63
CA LYS A 390 21.30 12.90 -2.52
C LYS A 390 20.60 12.51 -1.22
N CYS A 391 19.31 12.19 -1.25
CA CYS A 391 18.59 11.77 -0.06
C CYS A 391 19.07 10.41 0.49
N ILE A 392 19.44 9.48 -0.40
CA ILE A 392 20.05 8.20 -0.01
C ILE A 392 21.43 8.43 0.62
N ASP A 393 22.28 9.25 0.01
CA ASP A 393 23.61 9.52 0.54
C ASP A 393 23.51 10.20 1.92
N LEU A 394 22.61 11.18 2.09
CA LEU A 394 22.41 11.85 3.39
C LEU A 394 21.87 10.88 4.44
N MET A 395 20.96 9.99 4.06
CA MET A 395 20.46 8.94 4.95
C MET A 395 21.60 8.01 5.39
N LEU A 396 22.52 7.64 4.49
CA LEU A 396 23.67 6.80 4.84
C LEU A 396 24.63 7.50 5.82
N GLU A 397 24.82 8.83 5.70
CA GLU A 397 25.58 9.62 6.70
C GLU A 397 24.90 9.56 8.08
N VAL A 398 23.56 9.65 8.12
CA VAL A 398 22.77 9.50 9.35
C VAL A 398 22.92 8.09 9.94
N VAL A 399 22.91 7.04 9.10
CA VAL A 399 23.16 5.65 9.56
C VAL A 399 24.53 5.55 10.23
N VAL A 400 25.59 6.05 9.58
CA VAL A 400 26.95 6.00 10.14
C VAL A 400 27.03 6.74 11.48
N ALA A 401 26.45 7.95 11.56
CA ALA A 401 26.43 8.74 12.78
C ALA A 401 25.61 8.06 13.90
N LEU A 402 24.49 7.42 13.56
CA LEU A 402 23.66 6.69 14.51
C LEU A 402 24.40 5.46 15.06
N LYS A 403 25.04 4.65 14.20
CA LYS A 403 25.88 3.53 14.64
C LYS A 403 26.99 3.96 15.59
N ALA A 404 27.68 5.06 15.25
CA ALA A 404 28.74 5.62 16.09
C ALA A 404 28.23 6.13 17.45
N THR A 405 26.97 6.59 17.50
CA THR A 405 26.35 7.13 18.71
C THR A 405 25.83 6.03 19.62
N THR A 406 25.21 4.99 19.06
CA THR A 406 24.46 3.98 19.83
C THR A 406 25.23 2.68 20.02
N GLY A 407 26.28 2.45 19.22
CA GLY A 407 27.02 1.19 19.17
C GLY A 407 26.28 0.07 18.42
N LEU A 408 25.06 0.30 17.93
CA LEU A 408 24.32 -0.70 17.16
C LEU A 408 24.97 -0.89 15.78
N SER A 409 25.27 -2.14 15.43
CA SER A 409 25.87 -2.50 14.14
C SER A 409 24.86 -3.04 13.13
N HIS A 410 23.78 -3.67 13.61
CA HIS A 410 22.76 -4.34 12.78
C HIS A 410 21.79 -3.32 12.17
N VAL A 411 21.61 -3.41 10.85
CA VAL A 411 20.69 -2.55 10.10
C VAL A 411 19.74 -3.43 9.30
N TYR A 412 18.46 -3.19 9.45
CA TYR A 412 17.43 -3.72 8.57
C TYR A 412 17.08 -2.68 7.51
N VAL A 413 17.00 -3.10 6.24
CA VAL A 413 16.75 -2.22 5.10
C VAL A 413 15.45 -2.65 4.41
N ALA A 414 14.50 -1.71 4.32
CA ALA A 414 13.28 -1.86 3.57
C ALA A 414 13.13 -0.71 2.57
N THR A 415 12.90 -1.04 1.30
CA THR A 415 12.75 -0.03 0.23
C THR A 415 11.71 -0.48 -0.78
N ASP A 416 11.01 0.46 -1.39
CA ASP A 416 10.13 0.18 -2.53
C ASP A 416 10.88 0.03 -3.88
N MET A 417 12.21 -0.03 -3.87
CA MET A 417 13.07 -0.10 -5.07
C MET A 417 13.50 -1.52 -5.48
N GLY A 418 13.29 -2.52 -4.61
CA GLY A 418 13.66 -3.92 -4.88
C GLY A 418 12.72 -4.62 -5.87
N ASP A 419 12.94 -5.91 -6.10
CA ASP A 419 12.16 -6.71 -7.07
C ASP A 419 10.66 -6.80 -6.70
N ASN A 420 10.35 -6.77 -5.41
CA ASN A 420 8.99 -6.74 -4.86
C ASN A 420 8.48 -5.32 -4.58
N GLY A 421 9.19 -4.31 -5.09
CA GLY A 421 8.94 -2.90 -4.87
C GLY A 421 7.73 -2.34 -5.59
N SER A 422 7.64 -1.01 -5.64
CA SER A 422 6.46 -0.34 -6.19
C SER A 422 6.35 -0.47 -7.70
N SER A 423 5.18 -0.91 -8.19
CA SER A 423 4.85 -0.89 -9.62
C SER A 423 4.80 0.53 -10.21
N SER A 424 4.57 1.58 -9.40
CA SER A 424 4.61 2.95 -9.92
C SER A 424 6.02 3.42 -10.23
N LEU A 425 7.05 2.91 -9.54
CA LEU A 425 8.44 3.20 -9.88
C LEU A 425 8.80 2.62 -11.23
N ILE A 426 8.35 1.39 -11.53
CA ILE A 426 8.52 0.78 -12.86
C ILE A 426 7.90 1.67 -13.94
N ARG A 427 6.68 2.17 -13.71
CA ARG A 427 6.00 3.11 -14.63
C ARG A 427 6.75 4.44 -14.76
N LEU A 428 7.23 5.01 -13.67
CA LEU A 428 8.01 6.25 -13.67
C LEU A 428 9.34 6.08 -14.42
N ARG A 429 10.04 4.96 -14.21
CA ARG A 429 11.26 4.59 -14.93
C ARG A 429 11.02 4.60 -16.44
N MET A 430 9.98 3.90 -16.89
CA MET A 430 9.64 3.82 -18.31
C MET A 430 9.28 5.20 -18.89
N ARG A 431 8.44 5.98 -18.20
CA ARG A 431 8.04 7.34 -18.64
C ARG A 431 9.19 8.33 -18.70
N ARG A 432 10.22 8.15 -17.86
CA ARG A 432 11.38 9.04 -17.76
C ARG A 432 12.63 8.47 -18.44
N HIS A 433 12.49 7.36 -19.18
CA HIS A 433 13.59 6.70 -19.88
C HIS A 433 14.84 6.45 -19.01
N LEU A 434 14.63 6.09 -17.75
CA LEU A 434 15.73 5.78 -16.83
C LEU A 434 16.27 4.36 -17.08
N ASP A 435 17.54 4.15 -16.71
CA ASP A 435 18.19 2.84 -16.75
C ASP A 435 17.35 1.76 -16.06
N GLU A 436 17.32 0.56 -16.64
CA GLU A 436 16.45 -0.52 -16.20
C GLU A 436 16.71 -0.94 -14.75
N ASN A 437 17.97 -0.89 -14.35
CA ASN A 437 18.48 -1.35 -13.07
C ASN A 437 18.66 -0.23 -12.05
N VAL A 438 18.35 1.03 -12.39
CA VAL A 438 18.65 2.19 -11.54
C VAL A 438 18.16 2.02 -10.10
N PHE A 439 16.94 1.53 -9.90
CA PHE A 439 16.38 1.33 -8.56
C PHE A 439 16.98 0.13 -7.84
N LYS A 440 17.25 -0.97 -8.56
CA LYS A 440 17.94 -2.14 -8.00
C LYS A 440 19.35 -1.80 -7.52
N LEU A 441 20.08 -0.99 -8.31
CA LEU A 441 21.41 -0.49 -7.95
C LEU A 441 21.36 0.42 -6.72
N LEU A 442 20.38 1.32 -6.63
CA LEU A 442 20.20 2.17 -5.45
C LEU A 442 19.82 1.36 -4.21
N HIS A 443 18.96 0.35 -4.35
CA HIS A 443 18.65 -0.58 -3.27
C HIS A 443 19.90 -1.32 -2.79
N GLY A 444 20.66 -1.93 -3.71
CA GLY A 444 21.91 -2.62 -3.42
C GLY A 444 22.93 -1.71 -2.73
N GLN A 445 23.08 -0.47 -3.20
CA GLN A 445 23.93 0.54 -2.57
C GLN A 445 23.54 0.79 -1.11
N ILE A 446 22.25 0.89 -0.80
CA ILE A 446 21.79 1.12 0.59
C ILE A 446 22.17 -0.08 1.45
N VAL A 447 21.86 -1.30 0.99
CA VAL A 447 22.15 -2.54 1.72
C VAL A 447 23.66 -2.67 1.98
N GLU A 448 24.48 -2.49 0.94
CA GLU A 448 25.93 -2.60 1.03
C GLU A 448 26.55 -1.54 1.94
N LYS A 449 26.28 -0.26 1.69
CA LYS A 449 26.92 0.85 2.43
C LYS A 449 26.42 0.98 3.87
N SER A 450 25.21 0.50 4.18
CA SER A 450 24.73 0.43 5.55
C SER A 450 25.19 -0.83 6.28
N HIS A 451 25.83 -1.78 5.59
CA HIS A 451 26.07 -3.15 6.08
C HIS A 451 24.80 -3.77 6.65
N GLY A 452 23.69 -3.57 5.95
CA GLY A 452 22.36 -4.01 6.36
C GLY A 452 21.94 -5.31 5.71
N VAL A 453 20.79 -5.82 6.15
CA VAL A 453 20.08 -6.94 5.53
C VAL A 453 18.70 -6.48 5.09
N ALA A 454 18.24 -6.99 3.95
CA ALA A 454 16.89 -6.74 3.43
C ALA A 454 16.10 -8.04 3.41
N TYR A 455 14.80 -7.94 3.66
CA TYR A 455 13.91 -9.09 3.50
C TYR A 455 13.64 -9.30 2.01
N SER A 456 14.05 -10.47 1.50
CA SER A 456 13.91 -10.81 0.07
C SER A 456 13.56 -12.29 -0.09
N PRO A 457 12.26 -12.65 0.00
CA PRO A 457 11.85 -14.04 -0.13
C PRO A 457 12.01 -14.54 -1.59
N PRO A 458 12.16 -15.86 -1.79
CA PRO A 458 12.22 -16.47 -3.11
C PRO A 458 11.01 -16.14 -3.99
N SER A 459 11.20 -16.09 -5.31
CA SER A 459 10.19 -15.67 -6.29
C SER A 459 8.86 -16.44 -6.24
N HIS A 460 8.89 -17.73 -5.93
CA HIS A 460 7.70 -18.60 -5.88
C HIS A 460 6.80 -18.37 -4.66
N VAL A 461 7.19 -17.53 -3.70
CA VAL A 461 6.45 -17.23 -2.45
C VAL A 461 5.99 -15.76 -2.40
N GLN A 462 6.06 -15.03 -3.52
CA GLN A 462 5.91 -13.57 -3.53
C GLN A 462 4.46 -13.12 -3.51
N ASP A 463 3.85 -13.02 -2.34
CA ASP A 463 2.74 -12.11 -2.12
C ASP A 463 3.27 -10.74 -1.64
N ARG A 464 3.17 -9.70 -2.49
CA ARG A 464 3.69 -8.36 -2.16
C ARG A 464 3.03 -7.72 -0.95
N GLY A 465 1.81 -8.09 -0.59
CA GLY A 465 1.17 -7.59 0.62
C GLY A 465 1.76 -8.23 1.87
N VAL A 466 2.02 -9.54 1.86
CA VAL A 466 2.74 -10.22 2.95
C VAL A 466 4.12 -9.58 3.13
N ILE A 467 4.88 -9.39 2.05
CA ILE A 467 6.21 -8.75 2.09
C ILE A 467 6.13 -7.36 2.73
N ALA A 468 5.17 -6.54 2.31
CA ALA A 468 4.96 -5.21 2.89
C ALA A 468 4.62 -5.26 4.39
N PHE A 469 3.82 -6.24 4.84
CA PHE A 469 3.53 -6.43 6.25
C PHE A 469 4.73 -6.94 7.05
N VAL A 470 5.56 -7.82 6.48
CA VAL A 470 6.82 -8.26 7.09
C VAL A 470 7.75 -7.06 7.28
N ASP A 471 7.96 -6.27 6.23
CA ASP A 471 8.78 -5.05 6.28
C ASP A 471 8.26 -4.08 7.33
N MET A 472 6.96 -3.77 7.32
CA MET A 472 6.34 -2.86 8.29
C MET A 472 6.50 -3.37 9.72
N THR A 473 6.36 -4.67 9.94
CA THR A 473 6.46 -5.28 11.28
C THR A 473 7.90 -5.24 11.78
N LEU A 474 8.88 -5.60 10.94
CA LEU A 474 10.31 -5.48 11.27
C LEU A 474 10.66 -4.01 11.59
N ILE A 475 10.28 -3.07 10.73
CA ILE A 475 10.51 -1.64 10.99
C ILE A 475 9.90 -1.21 12.32
N SER A 476 8.68 -1.65 12.63
CA SER A 476 8.00 -1.25 13.86
C SER A 476 8.66 -1.79 15.14
N ARG A 477 9.43 -2.87 15.05
CA ARG A 477 10.13 -3.52 16.18
C ARG A 477 11.56 -3.00 16.36
N ALA A 478 12.10 -2.27 15.40
CA ALA A 478 13.45 -1.72 15.48
C ALA A 478 13.56 -0.71 16.63
N GLN A 479 14.76 -0.58 17.21
CA GLN A 479 15.01 0.41 18.27
C GLN A 479 15.12 1.83 17.69
N TYR A 480 15.63 1.97 16.46
CA TYR A 480 15.72 3.26 15.79
C TYR A 480 15.16 3.17 14.38
N LEU A 481 14.39 4.16 13.97
CA LEU A 481 13.84 4.25 12.62
C LEU A 481 14.43 5.45 11.89
N ILE A 482 15.15 5.20 10.80
CA ILE A 482 15.53 6.22 9.82
C ILE A 482 14.60 6.06 8.60
N SER A 483 13.74 7.04 8.33
CA SER A 483 12.82 7.00 7.20
C SER A 483 13.10 8.10 6.19
N THR A 484 13.06 7.77 4.90
CA THR A 484 13.27 8.69 3.78
C THR A 484 12.08 8.70 2.83
N GLY A 485 11.63 9.89 2.44
CA GLY A 485 10.42 10.10 1.64
C GLY A 485 9.17 10.18 2.51
N SER A 486 7.99 10.13 1.88
CA SER A 486 6.70 10.21 2.56
C SER A 486 5.62 9.40 1.84
N GLY A 487 4.37 9.51 2.27
CA GLY A 487 3.22 8.81 1.69
C GLY A 487 2.45 7.97 2.70
N THR A 488 1.29 7.44 2.31
CA THR A 488 0.36 6.80 3.25
C THR A 488 0.92 5.53 3.88
N PHE A 489 1.69 4.73 3.13
CA PHE A 489 2.32 3.54 3.69
C PHE A 489 3.45 3.90 4.68
N GLN A 490 4.25 4.93 4.37
CA GLN A 490 5.27 5.44 5.30
C GLN A 490 4.65 5.98 6.59
N ALA A 491 3.53 6.70 6.48
CA ALA A 491 2.81 7.23 7.63
C ALA A 491 2.27 6.08 8.51
N TRP A 492 1.74 5.02 7.89
CA TRP A 492 1.29 3.82 8.59
C TRP A 492 2.44 3.10 9.31
N THR A 493 3.56 2.87 8.63
CA THR A 493 4.75 2.27 9.23
C THR A 493 5.29 3.11 10.39
N SER A 494 5.33 4.44 10.24
CA SER A 494 5.74 5.36 11.31
C SER A 494 4.80 5.29 12.50
N ALA A 495 3.48 5.26 12.26
CA ALA A 495 2.48 5.10 13.31
C ALA A 495 2.68 3.79 14.08
N LYS A 496 2.98 2.68 13.38
CA LYS A 496 3.28 1.38 13.99
C LYS A 496 4.54 1.40 14.85
N PHE A 497 5.61 1.99 14.34
CA PHE A 497 6.83 2.20 15.13
C PHE A 497 6.54 2.98 16.41
N LEU A 498 5.83 4.10 16.32
CA LEU A 498 5.48 4.92 17.49
C LEU A 498 4.54 4.20 18.47
N GLN A 499 3.64 3.35 17.97
CA GLN A 499 2.74 2.57 18.82
C GLN A 499 3.50 1.55 19.66
N ASN A 500 4.45 0.82 19.06
CA ASN A 500 5.28 -0.16 19.78
C ASN A 500 6.16 0.50 20.85
N HIS A 501 6.54 1.75 20.64
CA HIS A 501 7.44 2.49 21.51
C HIS A 501 6.74 3.49 22.44
N ARG A 502 5.40 3.46 22.50
CA ARG A 502 4.59 4.43 23.25
C ARG A 502 5.00 4.55 24.72
N ASN A 503 5.32 3.42 25.35
CA ASN A 503 5.57 3.32 26.79
C ASN A 503 7.04 3.43 27.17
N ASP A 504 7.96 3.41 26.21
CA ASP A 504 9.40 3.41 26.46
C ASP A 504 10.06 4.59 25.76
N LYS A 505 9.91 5.82 26.25
CA LYS A 505 10.44 7.02 25.56
C LYS A 505 11.96 7.19 25.64
N GLN A 506 12.68 6.30 26.32
CA GLN A 506 14.08 6.51 26.68
C GLN A 506 15.06 5.73 25.79
N SER A 507 14.58 4.82 24.94
CA SER A 507 15.44 3.85 24.25
C SER A 507 15.46 3.96 22.72
N TRP A 508 14.59 4.77 22.12
CA TRP A 508 14.42 4.84 20.66
C TRP A 508 14.55 6.25 20.09
N SER A 509 14.70 6.35 18.77
CA SER A 509 14.49 7.61 18.06
C SER A 509 13.90 7.36 16.67
N LYS A 510 13.11 8.33 16.21
CA LYS A 510 12.73 8.43 14.80
C LYS A 510 13.59 9.52 14.16
N ILE A 511 14.16 9.24 12.99
CA ILE A 511 14.91 10.19 12.20
C ILE A 511 14.30 10.23 10.82
N THR A 512 13.87 11.41 10.39
CA THR A 512 13.22 11.58 9.08
C THR A 512 14.15 12.35 8.15
N VAL A 513 14.54 11.75 7.03
CA VAL A 513 15.48 12.32 6.07
C VAL A 513 14.75 12.67 4.78
N CYS A 514 14.93 13.89 4.26
CA CYS A 514 14.28 14.33 3.02
C CYS A 514 12.75 14.14 2.99
N GLU A 515 12.07 14.50 4.06
CA GLU A 515 10.60 14.63 4.04
C GLU A 515 10.22 15.97 3.41
N HIS A 516 9.50 15.88 2.29
CA HIS A 516 9.02 16.98 1.47
C HIS A 516 7.65 17.47 1.93
#